data_AF-A0AAW4I1X5-F1
#
_entry.id   AF-A0AAW4I1X5-F1
#
_cell.length_a   1.000
_cell.length_b   1.000
_cell.length_c   1.000
_cell.angle_alpha   90.00
_cell.angle_beta   90.00
_cell.angle_gamma   90.00
#
_symmetry.space_group_name_H-M   'P 1'
#
loop_
_entity.id
_entity.type
_entity.pdbx_description
1 polymer ?
#
loop_
_entity_poly.entity_id
_entity_poly.type
_entity_poly.pdbx_seq_one_letter_code
_entity_poly.pdbx_strand_id
1 'polypeptide(L)'
;MTTTMTIRLDDEVRDRLDQLASATHRSKSYLAAEAIRDFVEANEWQIREIQAAVKEADAGDFASDEELAALGAKWHSGAAADKPRGSGGAAS
;
A
#
# COMPACT_ATOMS: atom_id res chain seq x y z
N MET A 1 -18.71 -17.52 -8.78
CA MET A 1 -20.01 -17.50 -8.07
C MET A 1 -20.17 -16.15 -7.39
N THR A 2 -21.40 -15.65 -7.23
CA THR A 2 -21.69 -14.42 -6.46
C THR A 2 -22.48 -14.77 -5.21
N THR A 3 -22.31 -13.95 -4.17
CA THR A 3 -23.09 -14.02 -2.93
C THR A 3 -23.74 -12.67 -2.66
N THR A 4 -24.80 -12.66 -1.86
CA THR A 4 -25.52 -11.42 -1.49
C THR A 4 -25.26 -11.11 -0.02
N MET A 5 -25.01 -9.83 0.28
CA MET A 5 -24.94 -9.30 1.63
C MET A 5 -25.83 -8.06 1.74
N THR A 6 -26.34 -7.80 2.95
CA THR A 6 -27.05 -6.55 3.25
C THR A 6 -26.09 -5.59 3.94
N ILE A 7 -25.94 -4.38 3.41
CA ILE A 7 -25.09 -3.33 3.98
C ILE A 7 -25.98 -2.22 4.54
N ARG A 8 -25.56 -1.63 5.66
CA ARG A 8 -26.18 -0.43 6.21
C ARG A 8 -25.34 0.77 5.80
N LEU A 9 -26.00 1.77 5.22
CA LEU A 9 -25.40 3.04 4.84
C LEU A 9 -26.16 4.14 5.59
N ASP A 10 -25.45 5.19 6.01
CA ASP A 10 -26.12 6.43 6.39
C ASP A 10 -26.77 7.09 5.15
N ASP A 11 -27.71 8.00 5.41
CA ASP A 11 -28.48 8.65 4.35
C ASP A 11 -27.59 9.48 3.41
N GLU A 12 -26.52 10.10 3.92
CA GLU A 12 -25.62 10.93 3.10
C GLU A 12 -24.88 10.07 2.06
N VAL A 13 -24.29 8.96 2.50
CA VAL A 13 -23.57 8.03 1.62
C VAL A 13 -24.52 7.40 0.61
N ARG A 14 -25.74 7.03 1.03
CA ARG A 14 -26.78 6.50 0.12
C ARG A 14 -27.07 7.49 -1.00
N ASP A 15 -27.30 8.76 -0.67
CA ASP A 15 -27.69 9.77 -1.64
C ASP A 15 -26.55 10.09 -2.61
N ARG A 16 -25.32 10.12 -2.12
CA ARG A 16 -24.12 10.28 -2.96
C ARG A 16 -23.94 9.10 -3.90
N LEU A 17 -24.19 7.87 -3.44
CA LEU A 17 -24.13 6.67 -4.27
C LEU A 17 -25.23 6.67 -5.35
N ASP A 18 -26.43 7.15 -5.01
CA ASP A 18 -27.54 7.31 -5.97
C ASP A 18 -27.20 8.31 -7.08
N GLN A 19 -26.61 9.46 -6.74
CA GLN A 19 -26.16 10.44 -7.73
C GLN A 19 -25.05 9.88 -8.62
N LEU A 20 -24.08 9.16 -8.04
CA LEU A 20 -23.00 8.54 -8.79
C LEU A 20 -23.51 7.46 -9.75
N ALA A 21 -24.45 6.63 -9.30
CA ALA A 21 -25.11 5.61 -10.12
C ALA A 21 -25.79 6.25 -11.34
N SER A 22 -26.53 7.35 -11.13
CA SER A 22 -27.18 8.09 -12.21
C SER A 22 -26.18 8.69 -13.20
N ALA A 23 -25.12 9.36 -12.72
CA ALA A 23 -24.13 10.00 -13.57
C ALA A 23 -23.32 8.99 -14.42
N THR A 24 -23.03 7.82 -13.85
CA THR A 24 -22.20 6.78 -14.49
C THR A 24 -23.00 5.76 -15.29
N HIS A 25 -24.35 5.84 -15.26
CA HIS A 25 -25.25 4.85 -15.85
C HIS A 25 -24.99 3.42 -15.33
N ARG A 26 -24.68 3.31 -14.03
CA ARG A 26 -24.45 2.04 -13.34
C ARG A 26 -25.48 1.83 -12.24
N SER A 27 -25.70 0.58 -11.86
CA SER A 27 -26.54 0.28 -10.70
C SER A 27 -25.77 0.54 -9.41
N LYS A 28 -26.48 0.90 -8.34
CA LYS A 28 -25.90 1.03 -6.99
C LYS A 28 -25.16 -0.24 -6.56
N SER A 29 -25.75 -1.40 -6.81
CA SER A 29 -25.16 -2.69 -6.45
C SER A 29 -23.86 -2.95 -7.19
N TYR A 30 -23.74 -2.52 -8.46
CA TYR A 30 -22.50 -2.63 -9.21
C TYR A 30 -21.41 -1.75 -8.58
N LEU A 31 -21.69 -0.48 -8.35
CA LEU A 31 -20.73 0.46 -7.75
C LEU A 31 -20.32 0.05 -6.33
N ALA A 32 -21.26 -0.45 -5.53
CA ALA A 32 -20.96 -0.97 -4.19
C ALA A 32 -20.05 -2.20 -4.26
N ALA A 33 -20.32 -3.14 -5.16
CA ALA A 33 -19.48 -4.33 -5.33
C ALA A 33 -18.08 -3.99 -5.87
N GLU A 34 -17.97 -3.00 -6.75
CA GLU A 34 -16.70 -2.47 -7.26
C GLU A 34 -15.90 -1.82 -6.13
N ALA A 35 -16.51 -0.89 -5.38
CA ALA A 35 -15.84 -0.23 -4.25
C ALA A 35 -15.38 -1.21 -3.16
N ILE A 36 -16.18 -2.24 -2.86
CA ILE A 36 -15.80 -3.30 -1.90
C ILE A 36 -14.60 -4.10 -2.44
N ARG A 37 -14.58 -4.43 -3.73
CA ARG A 37 -13.45 -5.15 -4.34
C ARG A 37 -12.17 -4.35 -4.24
N ASP A 38 -12.21 -3.09 -4.68
CA ASP A 38 -11.04 -2.21 -4.66
C ASP A 38 -10.53 -2.04 -3.23
N PHE A 39 -11.43 -1.89 -2.26
CA PHE A 39 -11.07 -1.83 -0.84
C PHE A 39 -10.39 -3.11 -0.36
N VAL A 40 -10.93 -4.29 -0.69
CA VAL A 40 -10.33 -5.58 -0.29
C VAL A 40 -8.94 -5.74 -0.91
N GLU A 41 -8.81 -5.53 -2.22
CA GLU A 41 -7.54 -5.65 -2.94
C GLU A 41 -6.47 -4.69 -2.36
N ALA A 42 -6.87 -3.45 -2.05
CA ALA A 42 -5.99 -2.44 -1.47
C ALA A 42 -5.52 -2.77 -0.04
N ASN A 43 -6.25 -3.59 0.72
CA ASN A 43 -5.91 -3.93 2.11
C ASN A 43 -5.29 -5.32 2.25
N GLU A 44 -5.61 -6.25 1.34
CA GLU A 44 -5.13 -7.63 1.40
C GLU A 44 -3.60 -7.73 1.33
N TRP A 45 -2.94 -6.90 0.52
CA TRP A 45 -1.48 -6.96 0.41
C TRP A 45 -0.79 -6.68 1.74
N GLN A 46 -1.27 -5.67 2.48
CA GLN A 46 -0.67 -5.27 3.76
C GLN A 46 -0.93 -6.32 4.85
N ILE A 47 -2.15 -6.87 4.88
CA ILE A 47 -2.49 -7.93 5.83
C ILE A 47 -1.64 -9.18 5.56
N ARG A 48 -1.45 -9.55 4.28
CA ARG A 48 -0.62 -10.70 3.91
C ARG A 48 0.85 -10.52 4.32
N GLU A 49 1.44 -9.35 4.09
CA GLU A 49 2.83 -9.10 4.50
C GLU A 49 3.01 -9.14 6.02
N ILE A 50 2.10 -8.50 6.77
CA ILE A 50 2.17 -8.53 8.24
C ILE A 50 2.05 -9.97 8.75
N GLN A 51 1.11 -10.75 8.22
CA GLN A 51 0.94 -12.14 8.62
C GLN A 51 2.14 -13.01 8.26
N ALA A 52 2.76 -12.80 7.10
CA ALA A 52 3.97 -13.50 6.69
C ALA A 52 5.15 -13.16 7.62
N ALA A 53 5.40 -11.87 7.87
CA ALA A 53 6.46 -11.40 8.74
C ALA A 53 6.29 -11.91 10.19
N VAL A 54 5.06 -11.92 10.72
CA VAL A 54 4.77 -12.51 12.04
C VAL A 54 5.11 -13.99 12.06
N LYS A 55 4.74 -14.74 11.02
CA LYS A 55 5.03 -16.18 10.93
C LYS A 55 6.53 -16.47 10.82
N GLU A 56 7.27 -15.68 10.05
CA GLU A 56 8.74 -15.78 9.93
C GLU A 56 9.42 -15.48 11.27
N ALA A 57 8.97 -14.42 11.96
CA ALA A 57 9.45 -14.07 13.30
C ALA A 57 9.17 -15.17 14.33
N ASP A 58 7.96 -15.74 14.33
CA ASP A 58 7.59 -16.87 15.20
C ASP A 58 8.41 -18.14 14.89
N ALA A 59 8.86 -18.31 13.65
CA ALA A 59 9.75 -19.39 13.24
C ALA A 59 11.23 -19.13 13.57
N GLY A 60 11.57 -17.96 14.10
CA GLY A 60 12.95 -17.54 14.37
C GLY A 60 13.76 -17.23 13.11
N ASP A 61 13.09 -17.00 11.98
CA ASP A 61 13.70 -16.68 10.69
C ASP A 61 14.07 -15.20 10.64
N PHE A 62 15.04 -14.83 11.48
CA PHE A 62 15.63 -13.50 11.51
C PHE A 62 16.97 -13.51 10.79
N ALA A 63 17.33 -12.36 10.21
CA ALA A 63 18.66 -12.15 9.67
C ALA A 63 19.72 -12.42 10.75
N SER A 64 20.77 -13.12 10.36
CA SER A 64 21.95 -13.34 11.19
C SER A 64 22.73 -12.05 11.41
N ASP A 65 23.56 -12.02 12.45
CA ASP A 65 24.42 -10.86 12.77
C ASP A 65 25.34 -10.48 11.59
N GLU A 66 25.78 -11.46 10.80
CA GLU A 66 26.61 -11.23 9.61
C GLU A 66 25.83 -10.55 8.48
N GLU A 67 24.57 -10.93 8.27
CA GLU A 67 23.68 -10.30 7.28
C GLU A 67 23.34 -8.86 7.68
N LEU A 68 23.12 -8.62 8.98
CA LEU A 68 22.91 -7.28 9.53
C LEU A 68 24.15 -6.39 9.37
N ALA A 69 25.36 -6.93 9.61
CA ALA A 69 26.61 -6.21 9.42
C ALA A 69 26.86 -5.85 7.94
N ALA A 70 26.59 -6.79 7.02
CA ALA A 70 26.70 -6.55 5.58
C ALA A 70 25.69 -5.49 5.08
N LEU A 71 24.46 -5.51 5.62
CA LEU A 71 23.46 -4.50 5.34
C LEU A 71 23.92 -3.11 5.84
N GLY A 72 24.40 -3.01 7.08
CA GLY A 72 24.90 -1.75 7.64
C GLY A 72 26.01 -1.11 6.78
N ALA A 73 26.98 -1.91 6.33
CA ALA A 73 28.07 -1.44 5.48
C ALA A 73 27.59 -0.90 4.11
N LYS A 74 26.54 -1.51 3.54
CA LYS A 74 25.94 -1.06 2.26
C LYS A 74 25.23 0.30 2.40
N TRP A 75 24.57 0.55 3.52
CA TRP A 75 23.83 1.80 3.74
C TRP A 75 24.77 2.95 4.12
N HIS A 76 25.87 2.66 4.82
CA HIS A 76 26.90 3.65 5.13
C HIS A 76 27.73 4.05 3.91
N SER A 77 27.91 3.16 2.94
CA SER A 77 28.60 3.48 1.67
C SER A 77 27.71 4.23 0.67
N GLY A 78 26.37 4.10 0.74
CA GLY A 78 25.42 4.87 -0.07
C GLY A 78 25.26 6.33 0.36
N ALA A 79 25.38 6.63 1.65
CA ALA A 79 25.29 8.00 2.19
C ALA A 79 26.51 8.88 1.83
N ALA A 80 27.63 8.28 1.42
CA ALA A 80 28.85 9.01 1.03
C ALA A 80 28.87 9.47 -0.44
N ALA A 81 27.85 9.10 -1.25
CA ALA A 81 27.85 9.35 -2.69
C ALA A 81 27.14 10.65 -3.12
N ASP A 82 26.45 11.36 -2.23
CA ASP A 82 25.81 12.64 -2.56
C ASP A 82 26.70 13.83 -2.15
N LYS A 83 27.77 14.06 -2.91
CA LYS A 83 28.57 15.30 -2.83
C LYS A 83 27.88 16.37 -3.68
N PRO A 84 27.64 17.60 -3.17
CA PRO A 84 26.86 18.61 -3.88
C PRO A 84 27.53 19.01 -5.20
N ARG A 85 26.80 18.86 -6.30
CA ARG A 85 27.13 19.47 -7.59
C ARG A 85 26.89 20.97 -7.47
N GLY A 86 27.93 21.76 -7.21
CA GLY A 86 27.75 23.21 -7.17
C GLY A 86 29.02 24.06 -7.01
N SER A 87 29.25 24.86 -8.05
CA SER A 87 29.99 26.14 -8.10
C SER A 87 31.51 26.11 -8.27
N GLY A 88 31.96 26.83 -9.30
CA GLY A 88 33.36 27.10 -9.58
C GLY A 88 33.59 27.57 -11.01
N GLY A 89 32.96 28.68 -11.39
CA GLY A 89 33.46 29.48 -12.50
C GLY A 89 34.78 30.18 -12.10
N ALA A 90 35.47 30.67 -13.13
CA ALA A 90 36.68 31.51 -13.14
C ALA A 90 38.03 30.78 -13.14
N ALA A 91 38.70 30.87 -14.29
CA ALA A 91 40.14 31.06 -14.55
C ALA A 91 40.47 30.32 -15.87
N SER A 92 40.98 30.91 -16.94
CA SER A 92 41.42 32.27 -17.28
C SER A 92 41.41 32.37 -18.82
#